data_AF-A0A6P0RK32-F1
#
_entry.id   AF-A0A6P0RK32-F1
#
_cell.length_a   1.000
_cell.length_b   1.000
_cell.length_c   1.000
_cell.angle_alpha   90.00
_cell.angle_beta   90.00
_cell.angle_gamma   90.00
#
_symmetry.space_group_name_H-M   'P 1'
#
loop_
_entity.id
_entity.type
_entity.pdbx_description
1 polymer ?
#
loop_
_entity_poly.entity_id
_entity_poly.type
_entity_poly.pdbx_seq_one_letter_code
_entity_poly.pdbx_strand_id
1 'polypeptide(L)'
;MVRELEKVHQTEFPETAPTANPVFYRTYSRKTETGRETWTEVCDRTINGLRELGQLTPEETDLLYRMQSQLKALSSGRWLWVGGV
;
A
#
# COMPACT_ATOMS: atom_id res chain seq x y z
N MET A 1 11.23 -36.14 -3.85
CA MET A 1 9.77 -35.94 -3.71
C MET A 1 9.52 -34.45 -3.58
N VAL A 2 8.93 -33.82 -4.59
CA VAL A 2 8.46 -32.43 -4.51
C VAL A 2 7.08 -32.46 -3.88
N ARG A 3 6.86 -31.74 -2.77
CA ARG A 3 5.52 -31.54 -2.21
C ARG A 3 4.84 -30.44 -3.03
N GLU A 4 3.77 -30.79 -3.71
CA GLU A 4 2.79 -29.83 -4.24
C GLU A 4 2.15 -29.14 -3.03
N LEU A 5 2.59 -27.92 -2.73
CA LEU A 5 1.93 -27.05 -1.76
C LEU A 5 0.86 -26.27 -2.52
N GLU A 6 -0.40 -26.38 -2.09
CA GLU A 6 -1.45 -25.48 -2.56
C GLU A 6 -1.04 -24.04 -2.25
N LYS A 7 -0.69 -23.28 -3.29
CA LYS A 7 -0.43 -21.85 -3.17
C LYS A 7 -1.78 -21.16 -3.01
N VAL A 8 -2.15 -20.85 -1.78
CA VAL A 8 -3.24 -19.91 -1.50
C VAL A 8 -2.82 -18.56 -2.07
N HIS A 9 -3.38 -18.17 -3.21
CA HIS A 9 -3.13 -16.87 -3.84
C HIS A 9 -3.98 -15.81 -3.15
N GLN A 10 -3.61 -15.40 -1.95
CA GLN A 10 -4.15 -14.18 -1.34
C GLN A 10 -3.38 -13.00 -1.92
N THR A 11 -3.97 -12.32 -2.90
CA THR A 11 -3.40 -11.09 -3.44
C THR A 11 -4.23 -9.89 -3.01
N GLU A 12 -3.58 -8.94 -2.35
CA GLU A 12 -4.15 -7.60 -2.05
C GLU A 12 -4.36 -6.75 -3.32
N PHE A 13 -3.98 -7.29 -4.48
CA PHE A 13 -3.95 -6.59 -5.76
C PHE A 13 -4.85 -7.31 -6.78
N PRO A 14 -5.43 -6.57 -7.74
CA PRO A 14 -6.25 -7.15 -8.81
C PRO A 14 -5.49 -8.18 -9.64
N GLU A 15 -6.17 -9.24 -10.09
CA GLU A 15 -5.60 -10.26 -10.99
C GLU A 15 -5.07 -9.67 -12.31
N THR A 16 -5.65 -8.56 -12.77
CA THR A 16 -5.21 -7.82 -13.95
C THR A 16 -3.84 -7.15 -13.77
N ALA A 17 -3.27 -7.15 -12.55
CA ALA A 17 -1.98 -6.55 -12.22
C ALA A 17 -1.00 -7.62 -11.69
N PRO A 18 -0.53 -8.56 -12.54
CA PRO A 18 0.25 -9.73 -12.12
C PRO A 18 1.60 -9.37 -11.47
N THR A 19 2.13 -8.18 -11.74
CA THR A 19 3.39 -7.69 -11.17
C THR A 19 3.21 -6.81 -9.93
N ALA A 20 1.97 -6.45 -9.55
CA ALA A 20 1.72 -5.53 -8.44
C ALA A 20 2.24 -6.07 -7.11
N ASN A 21 1.95 -7.33 -6.79
CA ASN A 21 2.40 -7.97 -5.56
C ASN A 21 3.95 -7.97 -5.43
N PRO A 22 4.72 -8.53 -6.38
CA PRO A 22 6.18 -8.53 -6.25
C PRO A 22 6.79 -7.12 -6.30
N VAL A 23 6.21 -6.17 -7.04
CA VAL A 23 6.67 -4.76 -7.07
C VAL A 23 6.41 -4.06 -5.73
N PHE A 24 5.22 -4.24 -5.16
CA PHE A 24 4.85 -3.63 -3.88
C PHE A 24 5.80 -4.08 -2.76
N TYR A 25 5.94 -5.40 -2.58
CA TYR A 25 6.74 -5.93 -1.49
C TYR A 25 8.24 -5.70 -1.64
N ARG A 26 8.76 -5.49 -2.86
CA ARG A 26 10.19 -5.18 -3.06
C ARG A 26 10.51 -3.68 -3.02
N THR A 27 9.52 -2.78 -3.07
CA THR A 27 9.77 -1.34 -3.27
C THR A 27 9.07 -0.44 -2.26
N TYR A 28 7.82 -0.71 -1.85
CA TYR A 28 7.03 0.25 -1.05
C TYR A 28 6.67 -0.26 0.34
N SER A 29 6.50 -1.56 0.48
CA SER A 29 6.29 -2.19 1.79
C SER A 29 7.57 -2.09 2.63
N ARG A 30 7.55 -1.41 3.76
CA ARG A 30 8.69 -1.36 4.69
C ARG A 30 8.73 -2.60 5.57
N LYS A 31 9.92 -2.88 6.12
CA LYS A 31 10.08 -3.89 7.17
C LYS A 31 9.76 -3.25 8.52
N THR A 32 8.89 -3.90 9.28
CA THR A 32 8.51 -3.57 10.65
C THR A 32 9.03 -4.65 11.61
N GLU A 33 8.81 -4.47 12.91
CA GLU A 33 9.14 -5.50 13.92
C GLU A 33 8.31 -6.78 13.72
N THR A 34 7.08 -6.65 13.23
CA THR A 34 6.12 -7.75 13.06
C THR A 34 6.15 -8.37 11.66
N GLY A 35 6.84 -7.76 10.70
CA GLY A 35 6.92 -8.29 9.34
C GLY A 35 7.14 -7.21 8.29
N ARG A 36 6.34 -7.27 7.23
CA ARG A 36 6.32 -6.28 6.15
C ARG A 36 4.97 -5.59 6.14
N GLU A 37 4.96 -4.30 5.82
CA GLU A 37 3.71 -3.54 5.67
C GLU A 37 2.82 -4.17 4.57
N THR A 38 1.54 -4.32 4.88
CA THR A 38 0.43 -4.59 3.95
C THR A 38 0.11 -3.35 3.12
N TRP A 39 -0.69 -3.51 2.06
CA TRP A 39 -1.11 -2.37 1.24
C TRP A 39 -1.95 -1.36 2.06
N THR A 40 -2.80 -1.86 2.94
CA THR A 40 -3.62 -1.03 3.84
C THR A 40 -2.76 -0.20 4.78
N GLU A 41 -1.76 -0.80 5.44
CA GLU A 41 -0.85 -0.07 6.34
C GLU A 41 -0.06 1.04 5.61
N VAL A 42 0.36 0.78 4.37
CA VAL A 42 0.99 1.82 3.53
C VAL A 42 0.01 2.95 3.21
N CYS A 43 -1.25 2.64 2.90
CA CYS A 43 -2.29 3.65 2.72
C CYS A 43 -2.50 4.48 3.99
N ASP A 44 -2.67 3.83 5.13
CA ASP A 44 -2.89 4.48 6.42
C ASP A 44 -1.78 5.49 6.72
N ARG A 45 -0.51 5.07 6.68
CA ARG A 45 0.58 5.99 7.01
C ARG A 45 0.70 7.14 6.01
N THR A 46 0.64 6.85 4.70
CA THR A 46 0.92 7.86 3.67
C THR A 46 -0.18 8.90 3.60
N ILE A 47 -1.45 8.51 3.80
CA ILE A 47 -2.58 9.42 3.80
C ILE A 47 -2.64 10.22 5.10
N ASN A 48 -2.38 9.61 6.26
CA ASN A 48 -2.28 10.35 7.52
C ASN A 48 -1.16 11.40 7.47
N GLY A 49 -0.01 11.06 6.90
CA GLY A 49 1.08 12.02 6.69
C GLY A 49 0.71 13.17 5.75
N LEU A 50 -0.08 12.91 4.70
CA LEU A 50 -0.59 13.97 3.80
C LEU A 50 -1.64 14.84 4.48
N ARG A 51 -2.53 14.24 5.28
CA ARG A 51 -3.52 14.97 6.07
C ARG A 51 -2.83 16.00 6.97
N GLU A 52 -1.79 15.59 7.69
CA GLU A 52 -1.06 16.47 8.60
C GLU A 52 -0.25 17.54 7.86
N LEU A 53 0.50 17.15 6.82
CA LEU A 53 1.33 18.07 6.04
C LEU A 53 0.49 19.10 5.27
N GLY A 54 -0.60 18.64 4.65
CA GLY A 54 -1.47 19.45 3.80
C GLY A 54 -2.61 20.13 4.53
N GLN A 55 -2.77 19.90 5.83
CA GLN A 55 -3.90 20.37 6.64
C GLN A 55 -5.26 20.01 6.01
N LEU A 56 -5.35 18.79 5.48
CA LEU A 56 -6.51 18.34 4.71
C LEU A 56 -7.73 18.16 5.61
N THR A 57 -8.90 18.43 5.04
CA THR A 57 -10.18 18.15 5.67
C THR A 57 -10.42 16.62 5.77
N PRO A 58 -11.33 16.17 6.65
CA PRO A 58 -11.72 14.77 6.70
C PRO A 58 -12.22 14.23 5.35
N GLU A 59 -12.99 15.03 4.61
CA GLU A 59 -13.56 14.66 3.32
C GLU A 59 -12.49 14.49 2.23
N GLU A 60 -11.51 15.39 2.20
CA GLU A 60 -10.36 15.28 1.30
C GLU A 60 -9.51 14.06 1.64
N THR A 61 -9.30 13.81 2.93
CA THR A 61 -8.53 12.65 3.41
C THR A 61 -9.22 11.34 3.04
N ASP A 62 -10.55 11.23 3.22
CA ASP A 62 -11.33 10.07 2.81
C ASP A 62 -11.25 9.84 1.29
N LEU A 63 -11.40 10.90 0.49
CA LEU A 63 -11.28 10.80 -0.97
C LEU A 63 -9.91 10.26 -1.37
N LEU A 64 -8.82 10.82 -0.83
CA LEU A 64 -7.47 10.35 -1.12
C LEU A 64 -7.26 8.90 -0.69
N TYR A 65 -7.77 8.52 0.49
CA TYR A 65 -7.70 7.16 0.98
C TYR A 65 -8.39 6.16 0.05
N ARG A 66 -9.63 6.46 -0.38
CA ARG A 66 -10.37 5.62 -1.31
C ARG A 66 -9.66 5.51 -2.67
N MET A 67 -9.13 6.62 -3.18
CA MET A 67 -8.42 6.61 -4.47
C MET A 67 -7.12 5.81 -4.41
N GLN A 68 -6.35 5.92 -3.32
CA GLN A 68 -5.11 5.18 -3.15
C GLN A 68 -5.37 3.70 -2.90
N SER A 69 -6.24 3.35 -1.95
CA SER A 69 -6.58 1.95 -1.64
C SER A 69 -7.08 1.17 -2.86
N GLN A 70 -7.84 1.82 -3.74
CA GLN A 70 -8.34 1.24 -5.00
C GLN A 70 -7.37 1.33 -6.18
N LEU A 71 -6.13 1.79 -5.96
CA LEU A 71 -5.09 1.94 -6.98
C LEU A 71 -5.52 2.85 -8.16
N LYS A 72 -6.37 3.84 -7.89
CA LYS A 72 -6.89 4.78 -8.91
C LYS A 72 -6.07 6.06 -9.00
N ALA A 73 -5.57 6.54 -7.87
CA ALA A 73 -4.61 7.62 -7.81
C ALA A 73 -3.60 7.33 -6.70
N LEU A 74 -2.31 7.44 -7.01
CA LEU A 74 -1.23 7.15 -6.08
C LEU A 74 -0.43 8.41 -5.84
N SER A 75 0.04 8.58 -4.61
CA SER A 75 1.11 9.52 -4.33
C SER A 75 2.40 9.11 -5.05
N SER A 76 3.37 10.03 -5.15
CA SER A 76 4.65 9.72 -5.81
C SER A 76 5.32 8.51 -5.18
N GLY A 77 6.09 7.74 -5.95
CA GLY A 77 6.81 6.58 -5.42
C GLY A 77 7.73 6.93 -4.24
N ARG A 78 8.29 8.15 -4.23
CA ARG A 78 9.06 8.69 -3.09
C ARG A 78 8.20 8.76 -1.83
N TRP A 79 6.98 9.30 -1.94
CA TRP A 79 6.06 9.42 -0.81
C TRP A 79 5.53 8.07 -0.35
N LEU A 80 5.19 7.16 -1.28
CA LEU A 80 4.87 5.77 -0.92
C LEU A 80 5.99 5.10 -0.11
N TRP A 81 7.25 5.44 -0.39
CA TRP A 81 8.38 4.93 0.38
C TRP A 81 8.63 5.64 1.72
N VAL A 82 8.61 6.98 1.84
CA VAL A 82 8.96 7.68 3.12
C VAL A 82 7.84 8.47 3.80
N GLY A 83 6.72 8.70 3.14
CA GLY A 83 5.61 9.46 3.71
C GLY A 83 4.97 8.74 4.90
N GLY A 84 4.48 9.53 5.86
CA GLY A 84 3.80 9.03 7.07
C GLY A 84 4.75 8.32 8.03
N VAL A 85 5.46 9.09 8.85
CA VAL A 85 6.30 8.58 9.94
C VAL A 85 5.56 8.80 11.25
#